data_AF-N4WWI8-F1
#
_entry.id   AF-N4WWI8-F1
#
_cell.length_a   1.000
_cell.length_b   1.000
_cell.length_c   1.000
_cell.angle_alpha   90.00
_cell.angle_beta   90.00
_cell.angle_gamma   90.00
#
_symmetry.space_group_name_H-M   'P 1'
#
loop_
_entity.id
_entity.type
_entity.pdbx_description
1 polymer ?
#
loop_
_entity_poly.entity_id
_entity_poly.type
_entity_poly.pdbx_seq_one_letter_code
_entity_poly.pdbx_strand_id
1 'polypeptide(L)'
;FVIHEDLLCSSSGHFKKLFQKSRKAIKGECSICIEDLSGFLPVCYCKSCGQNFHTKCLDDWLQRKATCPMCHVDRPIATDSVQSRIWDAANGEPWDAYMQWLYTGVIPVHLKDLGEDNGAKYCQLLMDSYKLGERLEDELFQKAAQKEIVEDVRIASCAIGYHNVGQVYQLTNGASTLRKVLVDMYISQAD
;
A
#
# COMPACT_ATOMS: atom_id res chain seq x y z
N PHE A 1 1.37 6.72 12.77
CA PHE A 1 1.51 6.36 11.34
C PHE A 1 0.37 7.00 10.58
N VAL A 2 0.63 7.84 9.58
CA VAL A 2 -0.42 8.48 8.76
C VAL A 2 -0.47 7.71 7.44
N ILE A 3 -1.55 6.97 7.21
CA ILE A 3 -1.80 6.41 5.88
C ILE A 3 -2.14 7.59 4.98
N HIS A 4 -1.28 7.91 4.01
CA HIS A 4 -1.56 8.91 2.98
C HIS A 4 -2.55 8.34 1.96
N GLU A 5 -3.81 8.20 2.37
CA GLU A 5 -4.90 7.59 1.59
C GLU A 5 -5.01 8.20 0.19
N ASP A 6 -4.87 9.52 0.08
CA ASP A 6 -4.91 10.22 -1.20
C ASP A 6 -3.78 9.82 -2.15
N LEU A 7 -2.58 9.59 -1.63
CA LEU A 7 -1.45 9.15 -2.44
C LEU A 7 -1.66 7.71 -2.94
N LEU A 8 -2.13 6.83 -2.06
CA LEU A 8 -2.47 5.45 -2.44
C LEU A 8 -3.56 5.45 -3.53
N CYS A 9 -4.59 6.26 -3.36
CA CYS A 9 -5.70 6.36 -4.31
C CYS A 9 -5.32 7.06 -5.62
N SER A 10 -4.30 7.93 -5.63
CA SER A 10 -3.79 8.54 -6.86
C SER A 10 -2.97 7.55 -7.69
N SER A 11 -2.22 6.68 -7.02
CA SER A 11 -1.32 5.74 -7.70
C SER A 11 -2.00 4.43 -8.08
N SER A 12 -3.11 4.07 -7.43
CA SER A 12 -3.84 2.82 -7.71
C SER A 12 -5.36 2.98 -7.70
N GLY A 13 -5.97 2.53 -8.81
CA GLY A 13 -7.43 2.41 -8.91
C GLY A 13 -8.03 1.40 -7.94
N HIS A 14 -7.26 0.40 -7.47
CA HIS A 14 -7.70 -0.53 -6.44
C HIS A 14 -7.91 0.20 -5.11
N PHE A 15 -6.90 0.94 -4.62
CA PHE A 15 -7.02 1.74 -3.39
C PHE A 15 -8.10 2.79 -3.47
N LYS A 16 -8.28 3.42 -4.63
CA LYS A 16 -9.39 4.36 -4.84
C LYS A 16 -10.75 3.70 -4.64
N LYS A 17 -10.96 2.49 -5.16
CA LYS A 17 -12.20 1.73 -4.93
C LYS A 17 -12.35 1.28 -3.47
N LEU A 18 -11.23 1.02 -2.81
CA LEU A 18 -11.18 0.46 -1.47
C LEU A 18 -11.42 1.51 -0.38
N PHE A 19 -10.75 2.67 -0.49
CA PHE A 19 -10.80 3.74 0.50
C PHE A 19 -11.74 4.88 0.13
N GLN A 20 -11.91 5.16 -1.16
CA GLN A 20 -12.62 6.33 -1.68
C GLN A 20 -13.84 5.96 -2.52
N LYS A 21 -14.49 4.83 -2.21
CA LYS A 21 -15.59 4.25 -3.00
C LYS A 21 -16.71 5.24 -3.31
N SER A 22 -17.08 6.08 -2.34
CA SER A 22 -18.16 7.07 -2.47
C SER A 22 -17.67 8.49 -2.75
N ARG A 23 -16.35 8.73 -2.78
CA ARG A 23 -15.79 10.07 -2.95
C ARG A 23 -16.10 10.61 -4.34
N LYS A 24 -16.72 11.80 -4.41
CA LYS A 24 -16.91 12.53 -5.66
C LYS A 24 -15.58 13.14 -6.12
N ALA A 25 -15.48 13.45 -7.41
CA ALA A 25 -14.34 14.18 -7.95
C ALA A 25 -14.10 15.49 -7.15
N ILE A 26 -12.84 15.78 -6.84
CA ILE A 26 -12.44 17.04 -6.20
C ILE A 26 -12.54 18.14 -7.26
N LYS A 27 -13.68 18.83 -7.30
CA LYS A 27 -13.98 19.92 -8.23
C LYS A 27 -14.89 20.93 -7.55
N GLY A 28 -14.76 22.20 -7.93
CA GLY A 28 -15.58 23.29 -7.42
C GLY A 28 -15.11 23.79 -6.06
N GLU A 29 -16.03 24.41 -5.33
CA GLU A 29 -15.74 25.13 -4.08
C GLU A 29 -16.18 24.34 -2.85
N CYS A 30 -15.52 24.61 -1.72
CA CYS A 30 -15.92 24.09 -0.43
C CYS A 30 -17.22 24.78 -0.01
N SER A 31 -18.27 24.02 0.28
CA SER A 31 -19.57 24.60 0.65
C SER A 31 -19.61 25.29 2.02
N ILE A 32 -18.48 25.33 2.75
CA ILE A 32 -18.37 25.97 4.08
C ILE A 32 -17.71 27.35 3.96
N CYS A 33 -16.55 27.43 3.30
CA CYS A 33 -15.81 28.70 3.12
C CYS A 33 -16.00 29.34 1.73
N ILE A 34 -16.57 28.61 0.77
CA ILE A 34 -16.79 29.05 -0.62
C ILE A 34 -15.46 29.25 -1.39
N GLU A 35 -14.36 28.70 -0.88
CA GLU A 35 -13.06 28.71 -1.58
C GLU A 35 -12.84 27.43 -2.41
N ASP A 36 -11.99 27.50 -3.43
CA ASP A 36 -11.69 26.40 -4.34
C ASP A 36 -11.11 25.17 -3.59
N LEU A 37 -11.65 23.99 -3.92
CA LEU A 37 -11.17 22.70 -3.41
C LEU A 37 -9.94 22.18 -4.14
N SER A 38 -9.65 22.70 -5.33
CA SER A 38 -8.50 22.28 -6.15
C SER A 38 -7.18 22.94 -5.77
N GLY A 39 -7.19 23.80 -4.75
CA GLY A 39 -6.00 24.46 -4.20
C GLY A 39 -5.11 23.54 -3.35
N PHE A 40 -4.17 24.15 -2.63
CA PHE A 40 -3.18 23.45 -1.81
C PHE A 40 -3.70 23.01 -0.42
N LEU A 41 -4.93 23.35 -0.08
CA LEU A 41 -5.50 23.02 1.22
C LEU A 41 -5.87 21.54 1.29
N PRO A 42 -5.56 20.84 2.39
CA PRO A 42 -5.99 19.45 2.59
C PRO A 42 -7.51 19.32 2.48
N VAL A 43 -7.96 18.32 1.72
CA VAL A 43 -9.38 18.05 1.46
C VAL A 43 -9.77 16.71 2.05
N CYS A 44 -10.84 16.69 2.82
CA CYS A 44 -11.53 15.49 3.27
C CYS A 44 -12.87 15.34 2.55
N TYR A 45 -13.58 14.23 2.78
CA TYR A 45 -14.89 14.02 2.17
C TYR A 45 -15.84 13.29 3.12
N CYS A 46 -17.14 13.49 2.91
CA CYS A 46 -18.18 12.75 3.62
C CYS A 46 -18.35 11.36 3.00
N LYS A 47 -18.20 10.29 3.80
CA LYS A 47 -18.36 8.91 3.33
C LYS A 47 -19.78 8.55 2.91
N SER A 48 -20.79 9.22 3.47
CA SER A 48 -22.19 9.00 3.12
C SER A 48 -22.55 9.61 1.75
N CYS A 49 -22.31 10.91 1.56
CA CYS A 49 -22.73 11.62 0.35
C CYS A 49 -21.61 11.88 -0.68
N GLY A 50 -20.37 11.57 -0.33
CA GLY A 50 -19.20 11.71 -1.20
C GLY A 50 -18.67 13.13 -1.37
N GLN A 51 -19.29 14.13 -0.74
CA GLN A 51 -18.93 15.54 -0.97
C GLN A 51 -17.60 15.90 -0.31
N ASN A 52 -16.80 16.70 -1.00
CA ASN A 52 -15.48 17.17 -0.56
C ASN A 52 -15.57 18.51 0.21
N PHE A 53 -14.69 18.67 1.20
CA PHE A 53 -14.54 19.87 2.03
C PHE A 53 -13.07 20.08 2.36
N HIS A 54 -12.62 21.30 2.66
CA HIS A 54 -11.34 21.46 3.34
C HIS A 54 -11.41 20.80 4.71
N THR A 55 -10.36 20.06 5.08
CA THR A 55 -10.31 19.28 6.34
C THR A 55 -10.66 20.17 7.54
N LYS A 56 -10.00 21.33 7.65
CA LYS A 56 -10.24 22.30 8.72
C LYS A 56 -11.69 22.79 8.77
N CYS A 57 -12.30 23.08 7.61
CA CYS A 57 -13.67 23.57 7.54
C CYS A 57 -14.68 22.53 8.06
N LEU A 58 -14.49 21.26 7.69
CA LEU A 58 -15.36 20.19 8.18
C LEU A 58 -15.13 19.94 9.68
N ASP A 59 -13.88 19.97 10.15
CA ASP A 59 -13.55 19.79 11.57
C ASP A 59 -14.20 20.88 12.45
N ASP A 60 -14.06 22.15 12.04
CA ASP A 60 -14.68 23.30 12.74
C ASP A 60 -16.21 23.20 12.74
N TRP A 61 -16.80 22.68 11.65
CA TRP A 61 -18.23 22.42 11.58
C TRP A 61 -18.65 21.31 12.54
N LEU A 62 -17.92 20.20 12.57
CA LEU A 62 -18.24 19.03 13.40
C LEU A 62 -18.15 19.30 14.90
N GLN A 63 -17.30 20.24 15.32
CA GLN A 63 -17.26 20.73 16.70
C GLN A 63 -18.58 21.40 17.13
N ARG A 64 -19.34 21.95 16.18
CA ARG A 64 -20.62 22.63 16.45
C ARG A 64 -21.83 21.75 16.15
N LYS A 65 -21.76 20.95 15.09
CA LYS A 65 -22.82 20.06 14.60
C LYS A 65 -22.19 18.78 14.08
N ALA A 66 -22.46 17.65 14.73
CA ALA A 66 -21.87 16.34 14.37
C ALA A 66 -22.41 15.72 13.05
N THR A 67 -22.99 16.53 12.16
CA THR A 67 -23.64 16.12 10.91
C THR A 67 -22.95 16.71 9.69
N CYS A 68 -23.03 16.03 8.55
CA CYS A 68 -22.55 16.55 7.27
C CYS A 68 -23.32 17.84 6.87
N PRO A 69 -22.65 18.92 6.42
CA PRO A 69 -23.32 20.12 5.93
C PRO A 69 -24.21 19.89 4.70
N MET A 70 -23.96 18.81 3.95
CA MET A 70 -24.58 18.56 2.64
C MET A 70 -25.67 17.50 2.65
N CYS A 71 -25.58 16.52 3.54
CA CYS A 71 -26.59 15.45 3.64
C CYS A 71 -27.18 15.28 5.04
N HIS A 72 -26.72 16.04 6.03
CA HIS A 72 -27.19 16.02 7.42
C HIS A 72 -27.09 14.67 8.15
N VAL A 73 -26.36 13.70 7.58
CA VAL A 73 -26.07 12.41 8.23
C VAL A 73 -24.98 12.60 9.30
N ASP A 74 -25.17 11.95 10.44
CA ASP A 74 -24.22 11.93 11.56
C ASP A 74 -22.89 11.27 11.20
N ARG A 75 -21.80 11.73 11.83
CA ARG A 75 -20.45 11.13 11.74
C ARG A 75 -19.98 10.85 10.30
N PRO A 76 -19.80 11.90 9.47
CA PRO A 76 -19.49 11.74 8.05
C PRO A 76 -18.12 11.13 7.72
N ILE A 77 -17.22 10.95 8.71
CA ILE A 77 -15.80 10.59 8.51
C ILE A 77 -15.41 9.26 9.17
N ALA A 78 -16.37 8.37 9.48
CA ALA A 78 -16.06 7.11 10.17
C ALA A 78 -14.90 6.34 9.48
N THR A 79 -13.84 6.02 10.21
CA THR A 79 -12.74 5.18 9.69
C THR A 79 -13.31 3.82 9.32
N ASP A 80 -13.18 3.42 8.05
CA ASP A 80 -13.76 2.16 7.59
C ASP A 80 -12.97 0.99 8.19
N SER A 81 -13.64 -0.13 8.48
CA SER A 81 -13.00 -1.38 8.92
C SER A 81 -11.94 -1.90 7.92
N VAL A 82 -12.05 -1.49 6.67
CA VAL A 82 -11.06 -1.72 5.60
C VAL A 82 -9.71 -1.08 5.93
N GLN A 83 -9.72 0.09 6.56
CA GLN A 83 -8.54 0.79 7.07
C GLN A 83 -7.88 -0.03 8.18
N SER A 84 -8.65 -0.73 9.03
CA SER A 84 -8.12 -1.66 10.03
C SER A 84 -7.41 -2.86 9.39
N ARG A 85 -7.98 -3.44 8.32
CA ARG A 85 -7.37 -4.62 7.66
C ARG A 85 -6.05 -4.30 6.95
N ILE A 86 -5.91 -3.09 6.42
CA ILE A 86 -4.64 -2.59 5.88
C ILE A 86 -3.72 -2.14 7.02
N TRP A 87 -4.24 -1.54 8.08
CA TRP A 87 -3.47 -1.19 9.28
C TRP A 87 -2.81 -2.41 9.93
N ASP A 88 -3.51 -3.54 10.01
CA ASP A 88 -2.96 -4.81 10.50
C ASP A 88 -1.86 -5.35 9.58
N ALA A 89 -1.89 -5.01 8.29
CA ALA A 89 -0.82 -5.28 7.32
C ALA A 89 0.31 -4.25 7.36
N ALA A 90 0.02 -3.04 7.86
CA ALA A 90 0.88 -1.86 7.82
C ALA A 90 1.90 -1.80 8.97
N ASN A 91 1.81 -2.69 9.95
CA ASN A 91 2.66 -2.69 11.13
C ASN A 91 3.92 -3.56 10.97
N GLY A 92 4.57 -3.53 9.81
CA GLY A 92 5.81 -4.28 9.59
C GLY A 92 6.62 -3.82 8.40
N GLU A 93 7.87 -4.27 8.36
CA GLU A 93 8.88 -3.95 7.33
C GLU A 93 8.37 -4.03 5.87
N PRO A 94 7.51 -5.00 5.46
CA PRO A 94 7.00 -5.03 4.09
C PRO A 94 6.18 -3.78 3.70
N TRP A 95 5.48 -3.18 4.66
CA TRP A 95 4.71 -1.96 4.44
C TRP A 95 5.60 -0.73 4.33
N ASP A 96 6.66 -0.65 5.14
CA ASP A 96 7.64 0.42 5.04
C ASP A 96 8.35 0.39 3.67
N ALA A 97 8.71 -0.82 3.23
CA ALA A 97 9.24 -1.07 1.88
C ALA A 97 8.24 -0.65 0.79
N TYR A 98 6.95 -0.98 0.96
CA TYR A 98 5.89 -0.57 0.03
C TYR A 98 5.74 0.94 -0.06
N MET A 99 5.66 1.62 1.10
CA MET A 99 5.54 3.07 1.15
C MET A 99 6.74 3.74 0.50
N GLN A 100 7.94 3.33 0.87
CA GLN A 100 9.15 3.90 0.33
C GLN A 100 9.25 3.70 -1.19
N TRP A 101 8.83 2.54 -1.70
CA TRP A 101 8.72 2.30 -3.14
C TRP A 101 7.67 3.18 -3.80
N LEU A 102 6.52 3.38 -3.18
CA LEU A 102 5.50 4.27 -3.71
C LEU A 102 6.02 5.71 -3.89
N TYR A 103 6.87 6.19 -2.98
CA TYR A 103 7.45 7.52 -3.05
C TYR A 103 8.68 7.62 -3.97
N THR A 104 9.50 6.58 -4.06
CA THR A 104 10.82 6.67 -4.70
C THR A 104 11.01 5.76 -5.91
N GLY A 105 10.10 4.83 -6.14
CA GLY A 105 10.22 3.76 -7.14
C GLY A 105 11.24 2.69 -6.79
N VAL A 106 11.90 2.78 -5.62
CA VAL A 106 12.92 1.85 -5.15
C VAL A 106 12.38 1.13 -3.93
N ILE A 107 12.67 -0.17 -3.79
CA ILE A 107 12.39 -0.93 -2.57
C ILE A 107 13.69 -0.94 -1.74
N PRO A 108 14.02 0.10 -0.96
CA PRO A 108 15.22 0.07 -0.14
C PRO A 108 14.91 -0.76 1.10
N VAL A 109 15.51 -1.93 1.14
CA VAL A 109 15.70 -2.64 2.40
C VAL A 109 16.82 -1.91 3.13
N HIS A 110 16.64 -1.52 4.40
CA HIS A 110 17.69 -0.91 5.21
C HIS A 110 18.86 -1.90 5.40
N LEU A 111 19.78 -1.93 4.42
CA LEU A 111 20.96 -2.78 4.37
C LEU A 111 22.09 -2.34 5.31
N LYS A 112 21.87 -1.38 6.21
CA LYS A 112 23.00 -0.66 6.82
C LYS A 112 23.62 -1.28 8.07
N ASP A 113 23.02 -2.28 8.74
CA ASP A 113 23.46 -2.58 10.11
C ASP A 113 23.79 -4.02 10.51
N LEU A 114 23.82 -5.06 9.65
CA LEU A 114 23.98 -6.43 10.20
C LEU A 114 24.87 -7.36 9.34
N GLY A 115 25.60 -8.26 10.01
CA GLY A 115 26.63 -9.16 9.47
C GLY A 115 26.12 -10.44 8.79
N GLU A 116 26.91 -11.52 8.88
CA GLU A 116 26.91 -12.72 8.02
C GLU A 116 25.60 -13.56 7.93
N ASP A 117 24.57 -13.30 8.76
CA ASP A 117 23.30 -14.07 8.81
C ASP A 117 22.11 -13.40 8.07
N ASN A 118 22.41 -12.51 7.12
CA ASN A 118 21.43 -11.54 6.61
C ASN A 118 20.78 -11.83 5.25
N GLY A 119 21.38 -12.67 4.41
CA GLY A 119 20.80 -13.00 3.10
C GLY A 119 19.42 -13.64 3.20
N ALA A 120 19.22 -14.52 4.18
CA ALA A 120 17.94 -15.18 4.42
C ALA A 120 16.85 -14.19 4.88
N LYS A 121 17.20 -13.22 5.74
CA LYS A 121 16.27 -12.17 6.19
C LYS A 121 15.89 -11.22 5.07
N TYR A 122 16.85 -10.89 4.20
CA TYR A 122 16.62 -10.06 3.03
C TYR A 122 15.68 -10.73 2.03
N CYS A 123 15.97 -11.98 1.66
CA CYS A 123 15.09 -12.79 0.83
C CYS A 123 13.67 -12.89 1.43
N GLN A 124 13.57 -13.14 2.74
CA GLN A 124 12.28 -13.24 3.44
C GLN A 124 11.48 -11.93 3.38
N LEU A 125 12.13 -10.78 3.55
CA LEU A 125 11.46 -9.48 3.44
C LEU A 125 10.92 -9.23 2.03
N LEU A 126 11.71 -9.48 0.99
CA LEU A 126 11.24 -9.30 -0.39
C LEU A 126 10.07 -10.22 -0.72
N MET A 127 10.10 -11.46 -0.21
CA MET A 127 9.01 -12.43 -0.31
C MET A 127 7.73 -11.92 0.37
N ASP A 128 7.86 -11.37 1.58
CA ASP A 128 6.74 -10.80 2.32
C ASP A 128 6.23 -9.50 1.66
N SER A 129 7.10 -8.70 1.06
CA SER A 129 6.74 -7.53 0.24
C SER A 129 5.98 -7.94 -1.02
N TYR A 130 6.40 -9.00 -1.72
CA TYR A 130 5.64 -9.52 -2.86
C TYR A 130 4.24 -9.97 -2.44
N LYS A 131 4.13 -10.73 -1.33
CA LYS A 131 2.84 -11.16 -0.77
C LYS A 131 1.96 -9.99 -0.35
N LEU A 132 2.56 -8.92 0.19
CA LEU A 132 1.86 -7.68 0.46
C LEU A 132 1.32 -7.10 -0.86
N GLY A 133 2.12 -7.05 -1.92
CA GLY A 133 1.67 -6.64 -3.26
C GLY A 133 0.48 -7.46 -3.79
N GLU A 134 0.45 -8.78 -3.56
CA GLU A 134 -0.71 -9.64 -3.90
C GLU A 134 -1.96 -9.24 -3.09
N ARG A 135 -1.81 -9.01 -1.79
CA ARG A 135 -2.92 -8.59 -0.91
C ARG A 135 -3.47 -7.21 -1.28
N LEU A 136 -2.60 -6.32 -1.76
CA LEU A 136 -2.94 -4.96 -2.18
C LEU A 136 -3.39 -4.88 -3.64
N GLU A 137 -3.33 -6.00 -4.39
CA GLU A 137 -3.57 -6.05 -5.83
C GLU A 137 -2.74 -5.03 -6.63
N ASP A 138 -1.51 -4.74 -6.17
CA ASP A 138 -0.59 -3.78 -6.79
C ASP A 138 0.44 -4.51 -7.66
N GLU A 139 0.11 -4.69 -8.96
CA GLU A 139 0.98 -5.40 -9.91
C GLU A 139 2.33 -4.70 -10.14
N LEU A 140 2.39 -3.37 -10.02
CA LEU A 140 3.63 -2.62 -10.21
C LEU A 140 4.59 -2.89 -9.05
N PHE A 141 4.07 -2.89 -7.82
CA PHE A 141 4.87 -3.26 -6.66
C PHE A 141 5.28 -4.73 -6.70
N GLN A 142 4.38 -5.64 -7.09
CA GLN A 142 4.72 -7.07 -7.25
C GLN A 142 5.87 -7.27 -8.26
N LYS A 143 5.83 -6.57 -9.41
CA LYS A 143 6.91 -6.62 -10.41
C LYS A 143 8.21 -6.04 -9.87
N ALA A 144 8.15 -4.96 -9.10
CA ALA A 144 9.32 -4.38 -8.46
C ALA A 144 9.94 -5.34 -7.43
N ALA A 145 9.14 -5.92 -6.53
CA ALA A 145 9.59 -6.90 -5.55
C ALA A 145 10.16 -8.15 -6.24
N GLN A 146 9.50 -8.65 -7.27
CA GLN A 146 9.98 -9.80 -8.05
C GLN A 146 11.33 -9.52 -8.72
N LYS A 147 11.52 -8.31 -9.28
CA LYS A 147 12.79 -7.92 -9.88
C LYS A 147 13.91 -7.90 -8.84
N GLU A 148 13.68 -7.33 -7.67
CA GLU A 148 14.67 -7.34 -6.58
C GLU A 148 14.98 -8.75 -6.09
N ILE A 149 13.99 -9.65 -6.01
CA ILE A 149 14.22 -11.07 -5.67
C ILE A 149 15.16 -11.73 -6.67
N VAL A 150 14.96 -11.48 -7.96
CA VAL A 150 15.80 -12.04 -9.03
C VAL A 150 17.21 -11.46 -8.98
N GLU A 151 17.36 -10.15 -8.77
CA GLU A 151 18.66 -9.50 -8.67
C GLU A 151 19.45 -9.92 -7.42
N ASP A 152 18.79 -10.09 -6.28
CA ASP A 152 19.45 -10.57 -5.06
C ASP A 152 19.98 -11.99 -5.21
N VAL A 153 19.19 -12.89 -5.80
CA VAL A 153 19.67 -14.25 -6.14
C VAL A 153 20.88 -14.18 -7.09
N ARG A 154 20.86 -13.25 -8.05
CA ARG A 154 21.96 -13.07 -9.02
C ARG A 154 23.23 -12.51 -8.36
N ILE A 155 23.10 -11.57 -7.42
CA ILE A 155 24.21 -10.85 -6.79
C ILE A 155 24.79 -11.65 -5.61
N ALA A 156 23.95 -12.20 -4.74
CA ALA A 156 24.38 -12.93 -3.55
C ALA A 156 25.11 -14.24 -3.90
N SER A 157 24.99 -14.74 -5.15
CA SER A 157 25.45 -16.07 -5.54
C SER A 157 24.94 -17.19 -4.61
N CYS A 158 23.92 -16.90 -3.80
CA CYS A 158 23.21 -17.88 -3.00
C CYS A 158 22.33 -18.67 -3.97
N ALA A 159 22.63 -19.96 -4.13
CA ALA A 159 21.74 -20.87 -4.82
C ALA A 159 20.34 -20.76 -4.19
N ILE A 160 19.30 -20.63 -5.02
CA ILE A 160 17.93 -20.80 -4.55
C ILE A 160 17.88 -22.22 -4.00
N GLY A 161 17.71 -22.35 -2.69
CA GLY A 161 17.60 -23.66 -2.08
C GLY A 161 16.18 -24.19 -2.22
N TYR A 162 16.02 -25.50 -1.99
CA TYR A 162 14.71 -26.12 -1.75
C TYR A 162 13.93 -25.39 -0.65
N HIS A 163 14.64 -24.81 0.33
CA HIS A 163 14.06 -23.98 1.39
C HIS A 163 13.32 -22.75 0.85
N ASN A 164 13.94 -22.00 -0.07
CA ASN A 164 13.32 -20.82 -0.68
C ASN A 164 12.10 -21.21 -1.50
N VAL A 165 12.19 -22.28 -2.31
CA VAL A 165 11.05 -22.80 -3.08
C VAL A 165 9.91 -23.21 -2.14
N GLY A 166 10.22 -23.93 -1.07
CA GLY A 166 9.24 -24.34 -0.04
C GLY A 166 8.56 -23.14 0.63
N GLN A 167 9.33 -22.12 1.00
CA GLN A 167 8.80 -20.89 1.59
C GLN A 167 7.83 -20.16 0.66
N VAL A 168 8.13 -20.05 -0.64
CA VAL A 168 7.22 -19.41 -1.61
C VAL A 168 5.89 -20.13 -1.67
N TYR A 169 5.91 -21.46 -1.69
CA TYR A 169 4.71 -22.28 -1.75
C TYR A 169 3.88 -22.22 -0.46
N GLN A 170 4.52 -21.97 0.69
CA GLN A 170 3.83 -21.73 1.96
C GLN A 170 3.25 -20.31 2.06
N LEU A 171 3.95 -19.32 1.51
CA LEU A 171 3.60 -17.90 1.69
C LEU A 171 2.58 -17.37 0.68
N THR A 172 2.64 -17.83 -0.57
CA THR A 172 1.82 -17.32 -1.68
C THR A 172 0.63 -18.24 -1.99
N ASN A 173 -0.32 -17.81 -2.81
CA ASN A 173 -1.40 -18.69 -3.29
C ASN A 173 -0.97 -19.53 -4.51
N GLY A 174 -1.77 -20.54 -4.90
CA GLY A 174 -1.45 -21.46 -6.00
C GLY A 174 -1.34 -20.83 -7.39
N ALA A 175 -1.90 -19.64 -7.60
CA ALA A 175 -1.83 -18.91 -8.87
C ALA A 175 -0.63 -17.96 -8.95
N SER A 176 0.16 -17.83 -7.88
CA SER A 176 1.25 -16.86 -7.80
C SER A 176 2.34 -17.11 -8.83
N THR A 177 2.65 -16.09 -9.63
CA THR A 177 3.72 -16.14 -10.64
C THR A 177 5.11 -16.27 -10.03
N LEU A 178 5.28 -15.85 -8.78
CA LEU A 178 6.54 -15.99 -8.04
C LEU A 178 6.95 -17.46 -7.84
N ARG A 179 5.98 -18.37 -7.68
CA ARG A 179 6.23 -19.82 -7.59
C ARG A 179 6.91 -20.35 -8.85
N LYS A 180 6.44 -19.93 -10.02
CA LYS A 180 6.99 -20.36 -11.31
C LYS A 180 8.40 -19.84 -11.48
N VAL A 181 8.60 -18.54 -11.26
CA VAL A 181 9.92 -17.90 -11.42
C VAL A 181 10.98 -18.52 -10.51
N LEU A 182 10.68 -18.76 -9.23
CA LEU A 182 11.68 -19.35 -8.34
C LEU A 182 11.96 -20.83 -8.62
N VAL A 183 10.99 -21.59 -9.13
CA VAL A 183 11.23 -22.96 -9.61
C VAL A 183 12.07 -22.96 -10.88
N ASP A 184 11.77 -22.08 -11.85
CA ASP A 184 12.54 -21.97 -13.09
C ASP A 184 14.00 -21.58 -12.80
N MET A 185 14.21 -20.65 -11.86
CA MET A 185 15.55 -20.27 -11.42
C MET A 185 16.25 -21.40 -10.66
N TYR A 186 15.55 -22.16 -9.81
CA TYR A 186 16.12 -23.33 -9.12
C TYR A 186 16.60 -24.40 -10.10
N ILE A 187 15.77 -24.73 -11.10
CA ILE A 187 16.10 -25.73 -12.12
C ILE A 187 17.30 -25.25 -12.95
N SER A 188 17.32 -23.97 -13.34
CA SER A 188 18.41 -23.39 -14.13
C SER A 188 19.76 -23.33 -13.40
N GLN A 189 19.80 -23.53 -12.07
CA GLN A 189 21.01 -23.62 -11.27
C GLN A 189 21.55 -25.05 -11.12
N ALA A 190 20.73 -26.06 -11.45
CA ALA A 190 21.06 -27.48 -11.31
C ALA A 190 21.65 -28.12 -12.58
N ASP A 191 21.60 -27.39 -13.71
CA ASP A 191 22.21 -27.73 -15.01
C ASP A 191 23.59 -27.07 -15.18
#